data_AF-A0A1C6EV28-F1
#
_entry.id   AF-A0A1C6EV28-F1
#
_cell.length_a   1.000
_cell.length_b   1.000
_cell.length_c   1.000
_cell.angle_alpha   90.00
_cell.angle_beta   90.00
_cell.angle_gamma   90.00
#
_symmetry.space_group_name_H-M   'P 1'
#
loop_
_entity.id
_entity.type
_entity.pdbx_description
1 polymer ?
#
loop_
_entity_poly.entity_id
_entity_poly.type
_entity_poly.pdbx_seq_one_letter_code
_entity_poly.pdbx_strand_id
1 'polypeptide(L)' 'MENKEVKRFKRLKYADRIKIEELLNQDYSKDEIANQLHVHRATIYREIARTGEPYSAEEAQRRLTGE' A
#
# COMPACT_ATOMS: atom_id res chain seq x y z
N MET A 1 -34.36 8.83 -3.07
CA MET A 1 -33.11 8.40 -3.73
C MET A 1 -32.01 8.62 -2.70
N GLU A 2 -31.53 7.54 -2.08
CA GLU A 2 -30.59 7.61 -0.96
C GLU A 2 -29.24 8.11 -1.48
N ASN A 3 -28.79 9.27 -0.98
CA ASN A 3 -27.48 9.83 -1.31
C ASN A 3 -26.39 8.90 -0.76
N LYS A 4 -25.96 7.91 -1.56
CA LYS A 4 -24.73 7.16 -1.27
C LYS A 4 -23.57 8.13 -1.37
N GLU A 5 -23.09 8.61 -0.22
CA GLU A 5 -21.81 9.31 -0.15
C GLU A 5 -20.75 8.49 -0.88
N VAL A 6 -20.15 9.08 -1.90
CA VAL A 6 -19.05 8.47 -2.63
C VAL A 6 -17.86 8.42 -1.67
N LYS A 7 -17.67 7.30 -0.97
CA LYS A 7 -16.51 7.09 -0.09
C LYS A 7 -15.24 7.32 -0.91
N ARG A 8 -14.57 8.45 -0.64
CA ARG A 8 -13.30 8.79 -1.28
C ARG A 8 -12.26 7.82 -0.75
N PHE A 9 -11.87 6.83 -1.55
CA PHE A 9 -10.86 5.84 -1.15
C PHE A 9 -9.55 6.55 -0.83
N LYS A 10 -9.07 6.39 0.41
CA LYS A 10 -7.80 6.95 0.86
C LYS A 10 -6.67 6.27 0.07
N ARG A 11 -5.83 7.06 -0.60
CA ARG A 11 -4.61 6.57 -1.25
C ARG A 11 -3.54 6.32 -0.18
N LEU A 12 -2.70 5.31 -0.40
CA LEU A 12 -1.48 5.11 0.38
C LEU A 12 -0.60 6.34 0.25
N LYS A 13 -0.11 6.84 1.37
CA LYS A 13 0.91 7.89 1.41
C LYS A 13 2.29 7.25 1.29
N TYR A 14 3.30 8.05 0.96
CA TYR A 14 4.69 7.58 0.94
C TYR A 14 5.13 6.99 2.29
N ALA A 15 4.71 7.57 3.41
CA ALA A 15 4.96 7.01 4.74
C ALA A 15 4.34 5.61 4.95
N ASP A 16 3.17 5.34 4.35
CA ASP A 16 2.57 4.01 4.41
C ASP A 16 3.40 3.01 3.60
N ARG A 17 3.97 3.44 2.47
CA ARG A 17 4.86 2.63 1.62
C ARG A 17 6.14 2.25 2.34
N ILE A 18 6.77 3.21 3.02
CA ILE A 18 7.97 2.95 3.85
C ILE A 18 7.67 1.90 4.93
N LYS A 19 6.52 2.00 5.61
CA LYS A 19 6.10 0.98 6.57
C LYS A 19 5.90 -0.40 5.94
N ILE A 20 5.34 -0.48 4.73
CA ILE A 20 5.20 -1.76 4.01
C ILE A 20 6.58 -2.39 3.78
N GLU A 21 7.57 -1.60 3.36
CA GLU A 21 8.94 -2.06 3.13
C GLU A 21 9.61 -2.54 4.42
N GLU A 22 9.53 -1.77 5.51
CA GLU A 22 10.06 -2.16 6.81
C GLU A 22 9.43 -3.46 7.34
N LEU A 23 8.10 -3.60 7.22
CA LEU A 23 7.39 -4.78 7.70
C LEU A 23 7.67 -6.02 6.86
N LEU A 24 7.79 -5.87 5.53
CA LEU A 24 8.20 -6.98 4.66
C LEU A 24 9.63 -7.43 4.97
N ASN A 25 10.54 -6.49 5.27
CA ASN A 25 11.90 -6.82 5.70
C ASN A 25 11.97 -7.49 7.08
N GLN A 26 10.92 -7.34 7.89
CA GLN A 26 10.76 -8.02 9.18
C GLN A 26 9.96 -9.33 9.07
N ASP A 27 9.76 -9.85 7.84
CA ASP A 27 9.01 -11.09 7.55
C ASP A 27 7.52 -11.07 7.99
N TYR A 28 6.91 -9.89 8.12
CA TYR A 28 5.48 -9.81 8.38
C TYR A 28 4.66 -10.27 7.18
N SER A 29 3.54 -10.94 7.46
CA SER A 29 2.61 -11.35 6.42
C SER A 29 1.86 -10.13 5.84
N LYS A 30 1.46 -10.25 4.57
CA LYS A 30 0.72 -9.21 3.84
C LYS A 30 -0.60 -8.85 4.54
N ASP A 31 -1.20 -9.79 5.26
CA ASP A 31 -2.44 -9.57 6.03
C ASP A 31 -2.17 -8.79 7.33
N GLU A 32 -1.06 -9.05 8.02
CA GLU A 32 -0.66 -8.26 9.21
C GLU A 32 -0.33 -6.82 8.82
N ILE A 33 0.37 -6.62 7.71
CA ILE A 33 0.66 -5.28 7.17
C ILE A 33 -0.64 -4.54 6.85
N ALA A 34 -1.61 -5.22 6.24
CA ALA A 34 -2.91 -4.64 5.94
C ALA A 34 -3.66 -4.21 7.22
N ASN A 35 -3.60 -5.04 8.26
CA ASN A 35 -4.19 -4.74 9.57
C ASN A 35 -3.51 -3.54 10.24
N GLN A 36 -2.17 -3.47 10.24
CA GLN A 36 -1.41 -2.35 10.83
C GLN A 36 -1.66 -1.02 10.11
N LEU A 37 -1.81 -1.05 8.79
CA LEU A 37 -2.07 0.15 7.98
C LEU A 37 -3.55 0.50 7.88
N HIS A 38 -4.44 -0.32 8.45
CA HIS A 38 -5.89 -0.20 8.34
C HIS A 38 -6.36 -0.08 6.89
N VAL A 39 -5.76 -0.86 6.00
CA VAL A 39 -6.14 -0.95 4.59
C VAL A 39 -6.60 -2.35 4.23
N HIS A 40 -7.32 -2.46 3.12
CA HIS A 40 -7.71 -3.77 2.62
C HIS A 40 -6.49 -4.55 2.10
N ARG A 41 -6.42 -5.87 2.33
CA ARG A 41 -5.30 -6.73 1.86
C ARG A 41 -5.00 -6.56 0.37
N ALA A 42 -6.03 -6.40 -0.46
CA ALA A 42 -5.88 -6.18 -1.91
C ALA A 42 -5.13 -4.88 -2.25
N THR A 43 -5.11 -3.90 -1.35
CA THR A 43 -4.29 -2.70 -1.49
C THR A 43 -2.81 -3.04 -1.33
N ILE A 44 -2.44 -3.86 -0.35
CA ILE A 44 -1.05 -4.32 -0.16
C ILE A 44 -0.58 -5.14 -1.35
N TYR A 45 -1.36 -6.12 -1.81
CA TYR A 45 -0.99 -6.92 -2.99
C TYR A 45 -0.77 -6.07 -4.25
N ARG A 46 -1.67 -5.12 -4.53
CA ARG A 46 -1.53 -4.21 -5.69
C ARG A 46 -0.32 -3.28 -5.55
N GLU A 47 0.02 -2.91 -4.33
CA GLU A 47 1.17 -2.07 -4.07
C GLU A 47 2.49 -2.84 -4.24
N ILE A 48 2.58 -4.07 -3.74
CA ILE A 48 3.74 -4.95 -3.95
C ILE A 48 3.94 -5.26 -5.44
N ALA A 49 2.86 -5.56 -6.15
CA ALA A 49 2.88 -5.79 -7.60
C ALA A 49 3.33 -4.55 -8.40
N ARG A 50 3.38 -3.36 -7.79
CA ARG A 50 3.82 -2.13 -8.45
C ARG A 50 5.31 -2.12 -8.72
N THR A 51 6.15 -2.65 -7.83
CA THR A 51 7.62 -2.67 -7.97
C THR A 51 8.13 -4.06 -8.33
N GLY A 52 7.58 -5.09 -7.71
CA GLY A 52 8.12 -6.44 -7.73
C GLY A 52 8.69 -6.83 -6.36
N GLU A 53 9.40 -7.95 -6.31
CA GLU A 53 10.05 -8.49 -5.11
C GLU A 53 11.58 -8.45 -5.33
N PRO A 54 12.37 -7.82 -4.44
CA PRO A 54 11.96 -7.18 -3.19
C PRO A 54 11.17 -5.87 -3.40
N TYR A 55 10.24 -5.58 -2.50
CA TYR A 55 9.45 -4.35 -2.53
C TYR A 55 10.30 -3.15 -2.13
N SER A 56 10.22 -2.05 -2.89
CA SER A 56 10.87 -0.77 -2.56
C SER A 56 9.84 0.34 -2.53
N ALA A 57 9.71 1.05 -1.40
CA ALA A 57 8.77 2.16 -1.29
C ALA A 57 9.10 3.31 -2.25
N GLU A 58 10.39 3.53 -2.51
CA GLU A 58 10.88 4.57 -3.41
C GLU A 58 10.52 4.27 -4.86
N GLU A 59 10.78 3.05 -5.33
CA GLU A 59 10.41 2.66 -6.69
C GLU A 59 8.88 2.67 -6.88
N ALA A 60 8.12 2.28 -5.84
CA ALA A 60 6.66 2.33 -5.86
C ALA A 60 6.14 3.77 -5.93
N GLN A 61 6.87 4.72 -5.33
CA GLN A 61 6.64 6.15 -5.45
C GLN A 61 6.92 6.66 -6.85
N ARG A 62 8.11 6.42 -7.40
CA ARG A 62 8.50 6.87 -8.75
C ARG A 62 7.52 6.35 -9.82
N ARG A 63 7.18 5.06 -9.80
CA ARG A 63 6.20 4.46 -10.74
C ARG A 63 4.79 5.04 -10.61
N LEU A 64 4.44 5.63 -9.46
CA LEU A 64 3.15 6.29 -9.26
C LEU A 64 3.17 7.77 -9.73
N THR A 65 4.29 8.47 -9.52
CA THR A 65 4.42 9.90 -9.83
C THR A 65 4.92 10.17 -11.25
N GLY A 66 5.53 9.18 -11.91
CA GLY A 66 5.99 9.29 -13.30
C GLY A 66 7.27 10.09 -13.47
N GLU A 67 8.12 10.14 -12.44
CA GLU A 67 9.49 10.68 -12.53
C GLU A 67 10.48 9.67 -13.09
#